data_AF-A0A951M5X7-F1
#
_entry.id   AF-A0A951M5X7-F1
#
_cell.length_a   1.000
_cell.length_b   1.000
_cell.length_c   1.000
_cell.angle_alpha   90.00
_cell.angle_beta   90.00
_cell.angle_gamma   90.00
#
_symmetry.space_group_name_H-M   'P 1'
#
loop_
_entity.id
_entity.type
_entity.pdbx_description
1 polymer ?
#
loop_
_entity_poly.entity_id
_entity_poly.type
_entity_poly.pdbx_seq_one_letter_code
_entity_poly.pdbx_strand_id
1 'polypeptide(L)'
;MKKNEAKSDGLPARPRQNGKASPSTRRTPYLQGQIDGLCGLYAIINAFQCLFPTSFTDDDAWELMTILCGAIAHKFPAVIWKGANVEDTVTLFQAAEKYAAGKKHLKGRIVVTRPFARRKIERMQDFWDEIGAWLEASAPAPTKRLAFIGIGYPDNHWTLVAKMSEKSVTFFDSWELKRLALRQFTLSQDVAKTNGGMHKLDTRQTFLIERVG
;
A
#
# COMPACT_ATOMS: atom_id res chain seq x y z
N MET A 1 -40.80 18.44 -28.80
CA MET A 1 -39.72 17.58 -28.26
C MET A 1 -38.49 18.45 -28.00
N LYS A 2 -38.25 18.84 -26.74
CA LYS A 2 -37.05 19.59 -26.33
C LYS A 2 -35.98 18.58 -25.89
N LYS A 3 -34.76 18.70 -26.45
CA LYS A 3 -33.59 17.93 -26.04
C LYS A 3 -33.10 18.45 -24.68
N ASN A 4 -33.00 17.57 -23.69
CA ASN A 4 -32.31 17.85 -22.43
C ASN A 4 -30.82 17.53 -22.63
N GLU A 5 -29.99 18.56 -22.67
CA GLU A 5 -28.55 18.45 -22.49
C GLU A 5 -28.25 18.43 -20.99
N ALA A 6 -27.76 17.30 -20.50
CA ALA A 6 -27.24 17.19 -19.15
C ALA A 6 -25.91 17.96 -19.06
N LYS A 7 -25.90 19.04 -18.29
CA LYS A 7 -24.69 19.75 -17.89
C LYS A 7 -23.84 18.80 -17.04
N SER A 8 -22.58 18.63 -17.40
CA SER A 8 -21.58 17.99 -16.56
C SER A 8 -21.31 18.88 -15.35
N ASP A 9 -21.75 18.44 -14.17
CA ASP A 9 -21.40 19.11 -12.93
C ASP A 9 -19.89 19.08 -12.73
N GLY A 10 -19.29 20.28 -12.79
CA GLY A 10 -17.87 20.49 -12.63
C GLY A 10 -17.44 20.07 -11.22
N LEU A 11 -16.46 19.17 -11.16
CA LEU A 11 -15.68 18.94 -9.95
C LEU A 11 -15.11 20.29 -9.47
N PRO A 12 -15.13 20.59 -8.15
CA PRO A 12 -14.57 21.83 -7.64
C PRO A 12 -13.09 21.95 -7.99
N ALA A 13 -12.69 23.10 -8.52
CA ALA A 13 -11.31 23.43 -8.82
C ALA A 13 -10.48 23.42 -7.52
N ARG A 14 -9.33 22.73 -7.55
CA ARG A 14 -8.42 22.63 -6.39
C ARG A 14 -7.83 23.99 -6.01
N PRO A 15 -7.47 24.19 -4.73
CA PRO A 15 -6.52 25.24 -4.35
C PRO A 15 -5.22 24.98 -5.10
N ARG A 16 -4.80 25.94 -5.95
CA ARG A 16 -3.48 25.91 -6.57
C ARG A 16 -2.43 26.00 -5.46
N GLN A 17 -1.70 24.91 -5.22
CA GLN A 17 -0.44 25.00 -4.50
C GLN A 17 0.56 25.70 -5.43
N ASN A 18 0.76 27.00 -5.24
CA ASN A 18 1.82 27.76 -5.87
C ASN A 18 3.16 27.33 -5.27
N GLY A 19 3.79 26.32 -5.87
CA GLY A 19 5.15 25.92 -5.53
C GLY A 19 5.75 25.17 -6.71
N LYS A 20 6.86 25.67 -7.27
CA LYS A 20 7.68 24.87 -8.19
C LYS A 20 8.07 23.58 -7.46
N ALA A 21 7.65 22.43 -7.99
CA ALA A 21 7.98 21.12 -7.44
C ALA A 21 9.50 20.96 -7.39
N SER A 22 10.09 21.15 -6.21
CA SER A 22 11.43 20.66 -5.93
C SER A 22 11.31 19.17 -5.57
N PRO A 23 12.22 18.30 -6.03
CA PRO A 23 12.21 16.90 -5.61
C PRO A 23 12.47 16.86 -4.10
N SER A 24 11.45 16.55 -3.30
CA SER A 24 11.63 16.41 -1.85
C SER A 24 12.51 15.18 -1.59
N THR A 25 13.70 15.41 -1.05
CA THR A 25 14.72 14.38 -0.78
C THR A 25 14.41 13.54 0.46
N ARG A 26 13.37 13.90 1.23
CA ARG A 26 12.82 13.10 2.32
C ARG A 26 11.32 12.95 2.10
N ARG A 27 10.88 11.78 1.65
CA ARG A 27 9.46 11.51 1.43
C ARG A 27 8.86 10.89 2.66
N THR A 28 8.01 11.65 3.32
CA THR A 28 7.11 11.16 4.36
C THR A 28 5.93 10.46 3.70
N PRO A 29 5.41 9.37 4.29
CA PRO A 29 4.21 8.74 3.78
C PRO A 29 3.04 9.73 3.78
N TYR A 30 2.17 9.63 2.78
CA TYR A 30 0.84 10.23 2.89
C TYR A 30 0.10 9.57 4.05
N LEU A 31 -0.53 10.40 4.88
CA LEU A 31 -1.24 9.98 6.08
C LEU A 31 -2.73 9.89 5.79
N GLN A 32 -3.38 8.84 6.30
CA GLN A 32 -4.83 8.70 6.25
C GLN A 32 -5.50 9.50 7.38
N GLY A 33 -6.81 9.72 7.27
CA GLY A 33 -7.59 10.29 8.36
C GLY A 33 -7.76 9.28 9.50
N GLN A 34 -7.96 9.79 10.72
CA GLN A 34 -8.07 8.95 11.92
C GLN A 34 -9.37 8.15 12.01
N ILE A 35 -10.35 8.44 11.15
CA ILE A 35 -11.72 7.90 11.20
C ILE A 35 -12.12 7.29 9.85
N ASP A 36 -11.13 6.90 9.03
CA ASP A 36 -11.36 6.21 7.76
C ASP A 36 -10.54 4.92 7.66
N GLY A 37 -11.06 3.96 6.89
CA GLY A 37 -10.47 2.66 6.61
C GLY A 37 -9.68 2.63 5.30
N LEU A 38 -9.22 3.79 4.81
CA LEU A 38 -8.59 3.88 3.49
C LEU A 38 -7.12 3.46 3.50
N CYS A 39 -6.62 2.87 4.58
CA CYS A 39 -5.23 2.44 4.77
C CYS A 39 -4.68 1.64 3.58
N GLY A 40 -5.48 0.75 3.00
CA GLY A 40 -5.08 0.00 1.81
C GLY A 40 -4.79 0.88 0.59
N LEU A 41 -5.60 1.92 0.35
CA LEU A 41 -5.41 2.85 -0.75
C LEU A 41 -4.18 3.74 -0.49
N TYR A 42 -4.05 4.28 0.72
CA TYR A 42 -2.89 5.07 1.12
C TYR A 42 -1.60 4.25 1.03
N ALA A 43 -1.59 3.01 1.50
CA ALA A 43 -0.44 2.12 1.40
C ALA A 43 -0.06 1.84 -0.06
N ILE A 44 -1.01 1.71 -1.00
CA ILE A 44 -0.67 1.60 -2.43
C ILE A 44 -0.03 2.88 -2.97
N ILE A 45 -0.58 4.05 -2.65
CA ILE A 45 0.00 5.34 -3.10
C ILE A 45 1.41 5.54 -2.52
N ASN A 46 1.58 5.20 -1.25
CA ASN A 46 2.86 5.22 -0.56
C ASN A 46 3.88 4.23 -1.17
N ALA A 47 3.41 3.13 -1.77
CA ALA A 47 4.26 2.20 -2.51
C ALA A 47 4.84 2.89 -3.74
N PHE A 48 4.04 3.68 -4.46
CA PHE A 48 4.51 4.45 -5.61
C PHE A 48 5.54 5.51 -5.22
N GLN A 49 5.35 6.22 -4.11
CA GLN A 49 6.38 7.14 -3.61
C GLN A 49 7.72 6.42 -3.41
N CYS A 50 7.67 5.22 -2.83
CA CYS A 50 8.83 4.40 -2.60
C CYS A 50 9.46 3.92 -3.92
N LEU A 51 8.67 3.32 -4.82
CA LEU A 51 9.15 2.68 -6.05
C LEU A 51 9.64 3.67 -7.10
N PHE A 52 9.07 4.87 -7.15
CA PHE A 52 9.34 5.89 -8.17
C PHE A 52 9.88 7.18 -7.57
N PRO A 53 11.09 7.15 -6.95
CA PRO A 53 11.49 8.21 -6.04
C PRO A 53 11.77 9.57 -6.70
N THR A 54 11.93 9.63 -8.01
CA THR A 54 12.29 10.85 -8.72
C THR A 54 11.21 11.29 -9.70
N SER A 55 10.16 10.50 -9.86
CA SER A 55 9.16 10.70 -10.92
C SER A 55 7.71 10.70 -10.43
N PHE A 56 7.41 10.13 -9.27
CA PHE A 56 6.06 10.16 -8.72
C PHE A 56 5.82 11.44 -7.90
N THR A 57 4.83 12.21 -8.32
CA THR A 57 4.49 13.55 -7.81
C THR A 57 3.20 13.56 -6.98
N ASP A 58 2.87 14.69 -6.36
CA ASP A 58 1.59 14.85 -5.65
C ASP A 58 0.39 14.78 -6.60
N ASP A 59 0.53 15.30 -7.84
CA ASP A 59 -0.52 15.18 -8.86
C ASP A 59 -0.76 13.72 -9.26
N ASP A 60 0.32 12.93 -9.37
CA ASP A 60 0.24 11.49 -9.60
C ASP A 60 -0.45 10.77 -8.44
N ALA A 61 -0.13 11.14 -7.19
CA ALA A 61 -0.75 10.56 -6.01
C ALA A 61 -2.27 10.80 -5.98
N TRP A 62 -2.69 12.02 -6.30
CA TRP A 62 -4.10 12.38 -6.40
C TRP A 62 -4.84 11.67 -7.54
N GLU A 63 -4.22 11.57 -8.70
CA GLU A 63 -4.78 10.87 -9.84
C GLU A 63 -4.92 9.37 -9.53
N LEU A 64 -3.87 8.76 -8.98
CA LEU A 64 -3.87 7.37 -8.54
C LEU A 64 -4.96 7.16 -7.47
N MET A 65 -5.10 8.03 -6.47
CA MET A 65 -6.18 7.94 -5.48
C MET A 65 -7.56 7.89 -6.15
N THR A 66 -7.79 8.75 -7.15
CA THR A 66 -9.07 8.79 -7.89
C THR A 66 -9.32 7.49 -8.65
N ILE A 67 -8.29 6.95 -9.31
CA ILE A 67 -8.35 5.66 -10.01
C ILE A 67 -8.63 4.51 -9.04
N LEU A 68 -7.96 4.49 -7.89
CA LEU A 68 -8.16 3.49 -6.85
C LEU A 68 -9.59 3.53 -6.30
N CYS A 69 -10.10 4.71 -5.94
CA CYS A 69 -11.49 4.89 -5.51
C CYS A 69 -12.48 4.43 -6.60
N GLY A 70 -12.23 4.77 -7.86
CA GLY A 70 -13.06 4.35 -9.00
C GLY A 70 -13.08 2.83 -9.19
N ALA A 71 -11.93 2.16 -9.01
CA ALA A 71 -11.80 0.71 -9.16
C ALA A 71 -12.66 -0.09 -8.18
N ILE A 72 -12.93 0.48 -7.01
CA ILE A 72 -13.79 -0.13 -5.97
C ILE A 72 -15.02 0.74 -5.66
N ALA A 73 -15.50 1.56 -6.60
CA ALA A 73 -16.58 2.52 -6.37
C ALA A 73 -17.84 1.87 -5.77
N HIS A 74 -18.16 0.64 -6.19
CA HIS A 74 -19.30 -0.14 -5.69
C HIS A 74 -19.19 -0.55 -4.21
N LYS A 75 -18.02 -0.40 -3.58
CA LYS A 75 -17.79 -0.63 -2.14
C LYS A 75 -18.03 0.62 -1.30
N PHE A 76 -18.21 1.78 -1.93
CA PHE A 76 -18.55 3.00 -1.21
C PHE A 76 -20.05 3.03 -0.83
N PRO A 77 -20.39 3.62 0.33
CA PRO A 77 -19.47 4.26 1.28
C PRO A 77 -18.85 3.28 2.29
N ALA A 78 -19.23 1.99 2.26
CA ALA A 78 -18.84 1.02 3.29
C ALA A 78 -17.33 0.83 3.49
N VAL A 79 -16.53 0.93 2.43
CA VAL A 79 -15.06 0.87 2.52
C VAL A 79 -14.47 1.96 3.43
N ILE A 80 -15.16 3.10 3.59
CA ILE A 80 -14.71 4.20 4.47
C ILE A 80 -14.65 3.74 5.93
N TRP A 81 -15.53 2.85 6.40
CA TRP A 81 -15.50 2.39 7.80
C TRP A 81 -15.12 0.92 7.97
N LYS A 82 -15.16 0.12 6.91
CA LYS A 82 -14.74 -1.31 6.95
C LYS A 82 -13.32 -1.53 6.47
N GLY A 83 -12.77 -0.59 5.71
CA GLY A 83 -11.56 -0.77 4.94
C GLY A 83 -11.70 -1.74 3.76
N ALA A 84 -10.64 -1.80 2.95
CA ALA A 84 -10.55 -2.71 1.82
C ALA A 84 -10.19 -4.12 2.31
N ASN A 85 -10.86 -5.15 1.80
CA ASN A 85 -10.47 -6.54 2.04
C ASN A 85 -9.45 -7.02 1.01
N VAL A 86 -9.01 -8.28 1.10
CA VAL A 86 -8.03 -8.87 0.17
C VAL A 86 -8.44 -8.81 -1.30
N GLU A 87 -9.72 -9.05 -1.61
CA GLU A 87 -10.25 -9.02 -2.99
C GLU A 87 -10.29 -7.59 -3.54
N ASP A 88 -10.67 -6.64 -2.68
CA ASP A 88 -10.59 -5.22 -2.99
C ASP A 88 -9.14 -4.83 -3.27
N THR A 89 -8.19 -5.26 -2.43
CA THR A 89 -6.75 -5.01 -2.62
C THR A 89 -6.21 -5.60 -3.92
N VAL A 90 -6.66 -6.80 -4.35
CA VAL A 90 -6.32 -7.34 -5.67
C VAL A 90 -6.80 -6.42 -6.79
N THR A 91 -8.05 -5.95 -6.70
CA THR A 91 -8.64 -5.02 -7.67
C THR A 91 -7.88 -3.68 -7.72
N LEU A 92 -7.52 -3.16 -6.54
CA LEU A 92 -6.73 -1.94 -6.40
C LEU A 92 -5.34 -2.07 -7.03
N PHE A 93 -4.64 -3.19 -6.81
CA PHE A 93 -3.34 -3.42 -7.44
C PHE A 93 -3.44 -3.56 -8.96
N GLN A 94 -4.48 -4.21 -9.49
CA GLN A 94 -4.70 -4.26 -10.94
C GLN A 94 -4.90 -2.86 -11.54
N ALA A 95 -5.62 -1.97 -10.84
CA ALA A 95 -5.78 -0.59 -11.26
C ALA A 95 -4.46 0.19 -11.19
N ALA A 96 -3.67 -0.03 -10.13
CA ALA A 96 -2.36 0.58 -9.94
C ALA A 96 -1.34 0.13 -11.00
N GLU A 97 -1.31 -1.17 -11.35
CA GLU A 97 -0.46 -1.71 -12.42
C GLU A 97 -0.78 -1.06 -13.77
N LYS A 98 -2.07 -0.93 -14.11
CA LYS A 98 -2.53 -0.23 -15.32
C LYS A 98 -2.13 1.24 -15.31
N TYR A 99 -2.27 1.92 -14.17
CA TYR A 99 -1.85 3.30 -14.00
C TYR A 99 -0.33 3.46 -14.26
N ALA A 100 0.50 2.64 -13.62
CA ALA A 100 1.95 2.69 -13.80
C ALA A 100 2.34 2.45 -15.27
N ALA A 101 1.74 1.45 -15.92
CA ALA A 101 2.01 1.13 -17.33
C ALA A 101 1.61 2.26 -18.29
N GLY A 102 0.57 3.05 -17.96
CA GLY A 102 0.10 4.17 -18.77
C GLY A 102 0.91 5.46 -18.63
N LYS A 103 1.75 5.58 -17.59
CA LYS A 103 2.45 6.82 -17.25
C LYS A 103 3.92 6.78 -17.68
N LYS A 104 4.19 7.30 -18.89
CA LYS A 104 5.54 7.32 -19.48
C LYS A 104 6.62 8.00 -18.61
N HIS A 105 6.24 8.96 -17.76
CA HIS A 105 7.19 9.63 -16.87
C HIS A 105 7.59 8.76 -15.67
N LEU A 106 6.75 7.78 -15.29
CA LEU A 106 7.13 6.71 -14.39
C LEU A 106 8.00 5.72 -15.19
N LYS A 107 9.32 5.89 -15.09
CA LYS A 107 10.32 5.08 -15.82
C LYS A 107 10.31 3.63 -15.32
N GLY A 108 9.39 2.81 -15.81
CA GLY A 108 9.24 1.40 -15.44
C GLY A 108 7.79 1.04 -15.13
N ARG A 109 7.56 -0.22 -14.79
CA ARG A 109 6.26 -0.74 -14.38
C ARG A 109 6.36 -1.38 -12.99
N ILE A 110 5.23 -1.51 -12.33
CA ILE A 110 5.15 -2.33 -11.12
C ILE A 110 4.68 -3.74 -11.49
N VAL A 111 5.18 -4.73 -10.76
CA VAL A 111 4.72 -6.12 -10.79
C VAL A 111 4.31 -6.49 -9.38
N VAL A 112 3.11 -7.04 -9.23
CA VAL A 112 2.58 -7.47 -7.93
C VAL A 112 2.35 -8.97 -7.92
N THR A 113 2.86 -9.66 -6.91
CA THR A 113 2.66 -11.10 -6.71
C THR A 113 2.08 -11.41 -5.33
N ARG A 114 1.47 -12.60 -5.17
CA ARG A 114 0.88 -13.06 -3.92
C ARG A 114 1.38 -14.46 -3.55
N PRO A 115 2.65 -14.61 -3.16
CA PRO A 115 3.27 -15.94 -2.98
C PRO A 115 2.64 -16.76 -1.85
N PHE A 116 1.98 -16.11 -0.90
CA PHE A 116 1.36 -16.76 0.26
C PHE A 116 -0.15 -17.01 0.09
N ALA A 117 -0.77 -16.60 -1.03
CA ALA A 117 -2.24 -16.67 -1.19
C ALA A 117 -2.83 -18.07 -0.99
N ARG A 118 -2.08 -19.11 -1.37
CA ARG A 118 -2.49 -20.52 -1.26
C ARG A 118 -1.50 -21.36 -0.43
N ARG A 119 -0.53 -20.71 0.22
CA ARG A 119 0.51 -21.40 0.98
C ARG A 119 0.32 -21.13 2.46
N LYS A 120 0.36 -22.18 3.27
CA LYS A 120 0.34 -22.06 4.72
C LYS A 120 1.77 -21.89 5.21
N ILE A 121 1.99 -20.88 6.05
CA ILE A 121 3.24 -20.70 6.80
C ILE A 121 2.95 -21.13 8.24
N GLU A 122 3.77 -22.03 8.78
CA GLU A 122 3.58 -22.58 10.13
C GLU A 122 4.34 -21.78 11.20
N ARG A 123 5.46 -21.15 10.83
CA ARG A 123 6.30 -20.38 11.77
C ARG A 123 6.43 -18.94 11.32
N MET A 124 6.31 -18.00 12.27
CA MET A 124 6.46 -16.57 11.98
C MET A 124 7.86 -16.24 11.45
N GLN A 125 8.89 -16.97 11.89
CA GLN A 125 10.26 -16.77 11.40
C GLN A 125 10.37 -17.08 9.91
N ASP A 126 9.76 -18.17 9.43
CA ASP A 126 9.80 -18.55 8.01
C ASP A 126 9.16 -17.45 7.13
N PHE A 127 8.07 -16.84 7.61
CA PHE A 127 7.46 -15.70 6.92
C PHE A 127 8.45 -14.53 6.80
N TRP A 128 9.08 -14.13 7.91
CA TRP A 128 9.99 -13.00 7.90
C TRP A 128 11.27 -13.27 7.11
N ASP A 129 11.82 -14.48 7.15
CA ASP A 129 12.99 -14.87 6.37
C ASP A 129 12.71 -14.69 4.87
N GLU A 130 11.53 -15.10 4.39
CA GLU A 130 11.14 -14.92 2.99
C GLU A 130 10.89 -13.45 2.62
N ILE A 131 10.28 -12.66 3.50
CA ILE A 131 10.13 -11.21 3.28
C ILE A 131 11.51 -10.53 3.24
N GLY A 132 12.42 -10.92 4.13
CA GLY A 132 13.79 -10.43 4.15
C GLY A 132 14.52 -10.71 2.85
N ALA A 133 14.55 -11.98 2.44
CA ALA A 133 15.17 -12.41 1.19
C ALA A 133 14.57 -11.69 -0.04
N TRP A 134 13.25 -11.48 -0.06
CA TRP A 134 12.58 -10.72 -1.11
C TRP A 134 13.09 -9.27 -1.20
N LEU A 135 13.16 -8.58 -0.05
CA LEU A 135 13.61 -7.19 0.02
C LEU A 135 15.10 -7.07 -0.34
N GLU A 136 15.94 -8.01 0.11
CA GLU A 136 17.39 -8.02 -0.12
C GLU A 136 17.78 -8.33 -1.56
N ALA A 137 17.02 -9.19 -2.26
CA ALA A 137 17.26 -9.52 -3.66
C ALA A 137 17.11 -8.31 -4.62
N SER A 138 16.83 -7.11 -4.09
CA SER A 138 16.96 -5.82 -4.75
C SER A 138 18.42 -5.35 -4.95
N ALA A 139 19.42 -5.99 -4.33
CA ALA A 139 20.83 -5.62 -4.46
C ALA A 139 21.55 -6.53 -5.49
N PRO A 140 22.16 -6.03 -6.59
CA PRO A 140 22.60 -4.65 -6.90
C PRO A 140 21.88 -3.98 -8.10
N ALA A 141 20.62 -4.33 -8.39
CA ALA A 141 19.86 -3.80 -9.53
C ALA A 141 19.07 -2.52 -9.18
N PRO A 142 18.65 -1.68 -10.15
CA PRO A 142 17.79 -0.52 -9.90
C PRO A 142 16.36 -0.89 -9.45
N THR A 143 16.06 -2.19 -9.32
CA THR A 143 14.74 -2.73 -8.96
C THR A 143 14.50 -2.56 -7.47
N LYS A 144 13.56 -1.68 -7.12
CA LYS A 144 13.13 -1.51 -5.74
C LYS A 144 11.99 -2.47 -5.42
N ARG A 145 12.13 -3.24 -4.34
CA ARG A 145 11.12 -4.17 -3.85
C ARG A 145 10.53 -3.70 -2.52
N LEU A 146 9.26 -4.00 -2.34
CA LEU A 146 8.49 -3.74 -1.12
C LEU A 146 7.62 -4.96 -0.82
N ALA A 147 7.16 -5.07 0.43
CA ALA A 147 6.07 -5.97 0.78
C ALA A 147 4.90 -5.16 1.33
N PHE A 148 3.71 -5.39 0.79
CA PHE A 148 2.45 -4.87 1.31
C PHE A 148 1.80 -5.97 2.12
N ILE A 149 1.56 -5.72 3.41
CA ILE A 149 1.08 -6.75 4.35
C ILE A 149 -0.15 -6.28 5.11
N GLY A 150 -1.02 -7.23 5.42
CA GLY A 150 -2.14 -7.08 6.34
C GLY A 150 -1.71 -7.47 7.75
N ILE A 151 -1.78 -6.51 8.67
CA ILE A 151 -1.68 -6.75 10.09
C ILE A 151 -3.11 -6.93 10.60
N GLY A 152 -3.41 -8.08 11.19
CA GLY A 152 -4.70 -8.36 11.80
C GLY A 152 -4.83 -7.67 13.16
N TYR A 153 -5.41 -8.38 14.13
CA TYR A 153 -5.55 -7.88 15.50
C TYR A 153 -4.21 -7.33 16.08
N PRO A 154 -4.23 -6.21 16.82
CA PRO A 154 -5.41 -5.41 17.15
C PRO A 154 -5.87 -4.45 16.05
N ASP A 155 -5.02 -4.17 15.06
CA ASP A 155 -5.17 -2.98 14.21
C ASP A 155 -6.04 -3.21 12.97
N ASN A 156 -6.06 -4.43 12.40
CA ASN A 156 -6.69 -4.76 11.12
C ASN A 156 -6.34 -3.73 10.02
N HIS A 157 -5.04 -3.64 9.73
CA HIS A 157 -4.42 -2.54 9.01
C HIS A 157 -3.56 -3.03 7.83
N TRP A 158 -3.64 -2.32 6.71
CA TRP A 158 -2.75 -2.52 5.57
C TRP A 158 -1.55 -1.59 5.67
N THR A 159 -0.35 -2.14 5.52
CA THR A 159 0.89 -1.36 5.60
C THR A 159 1.95 -1.83 4.62
N LEU A 160 3.03 -1.06 4.48
CA LEU A 160 4.18 -1.35 3.65
C LEU A 160 5.42 -1.62 4.48
N VAL A 161 6.02 -2.78 4.29
CA VAL A 161 7.39 -3.08 4.72
C VAL A 161 8.35 -2.59 3.66
N ALA A 162 9.15 -1.58 4.01
CA ALA A 162 10.14 -0.99 3.12
C ALA A 162 11.56 -1.48 3.42
N LYS A 163 11.83 -1.86 4.68
CA LYS A 163 13.12 -2.37 5.13
C LYS A 163 12.92 -3.38 6.25
N MET A 164 13.85 -4.31 6.33
CA MET A 164 13.93 -5.27 7.43
C MET A 164 15.37 -5.33 7.96
N SER A 165 15.48 -5.69 9.22
CA SER A 165 16.72 -6.08 9.91
C SER A 165 16.46 -7.42 10.57
N GLU A 166 17.49 -8.08 11.08
CA GLU A 166 17.38 -9.36 11.79
C GLU A 166 16.32 -9.37 12.92
N LYS A 167 16.03 -8.21 13.53
CA LYS A 167 15.17 -8.12 14.71
C LYS A 167 13.92 -7.28 14.52
N SER A 168 13.79 -6.57 13.40
CA SER A 168 12.67 -5.63 13.23
C SER A 168 12.37 -5.31 11.78
N VAL A 169 11.11 -4.95 11.55
CA VAL A 169 10.59 -4.40 10.30
C VAL A 169 10.39 -2.90 10.43
N THR A 170 10.72 -2.16 9.37
CA THR A 170 10.46 -0.73 9.24
C THR A 170 9.41 -0.51 8.17
N PHE A 171 8.39 0.26 8.54
CA PHE A 171 7.23 0.50 7.72
C PHE A 171 7.27 1.87 7.05
N PHE A 172 6.60 1.97 5.92
CA PHE A 172 6.29 3.23 5.25
C PHE A 172 4.77 3.43 5.28
N ASP A 173 4.28 3.77 6.47
CA ASP A 173 2.90 3.59 6.89
C ASP A 173 2.06 4.88 6.90
N SER A 174 0.76 4.75 6.66
CA SER A 174 -0.19 5.87 6.65
C SER A 174 -0.81 6.22 8.01
N TRP A 175 -0.55 5.42 9.06
CA TRP A 175 -1.10 5.55 10.41
C TRP A 175 -0.01 5.52 11.50
N GLU A 176 1.16 6.05 11.17
CA GLU A 176 2.31 6.23 12.08
C GLU A 176 3.02 4.95 12.56
N LEU A 177 2.67 3.77 12.05
CA LEU A 177 3.46 2.57 12.33
C LEU A 177 4.85 2.75 11.70
N LYS A 178 5.89 2.96 12.51
CA LYS A 178 7.26 3.20 11.99
C LYS A 178 8.10 1.94 12.01
N ARG A 179 8.09 1.22 13.13
CA ARG A 179 8.96 0.06 13.36
C ARG A 179 8.35 -0.86 14.41
N LEU A 180 8.38 -2.17 14.15
CA LEU A 180 8.03 -3.21 15.11
C LEU A 180 9.11 -4.27 15.16
N ALA A 181 9.34 -4.86 16.34
CA ALA A 181 10.22 -6.01 16.47
C ALA A 181 9.55 -7.26 15.90
N LEU A 182 10.31 -8.15 15.25
CA LEU A 182 9.75 -9.39 14.67
C LEU A 182 9.04 -10.26 15.70
N ARG A 183 9.54 -10.24 16.95
CA ARG A 183 8.94 -10.95 18.09
C ARG A 183 7.55 -10.44 18.49
N GLN A 184 7.13 -9.27 18.02
CA GLN A 184 5.81 -8.70 18.28
C GLN A 184 4.77 -9.24 17.29
N PHE A 185 5.11 -10.20 16.43
CA PHE A 185 4.16 -10.81 15.50
C PHE A 185 3.87 -12.27 15.86
N THR A 186 2.63 -12.68 15.60
CA THR A 186 2.19 -14.07 15.75
C THR A 186 1.22 -14.47 14.65
N LEU A 187 1.19 -15.76 14.31
CA LEU A 187 0.19 -16.34 13.40
C LEU A 187 -1.12 -16.68 14.15
N SER A 188 -1.06 -16.80 15.48
CA SER A 188 -2.20 -17.19 16.32
C SER A 188 -2.99 -15.97 16.78
N GLN A 189 -4.29 -16.01 16.48
CA GLN A 189 -5.25 -15.00 16.94
C GLN A 189 -5.35 -14.96 18.47
N ASP A 190 -5.30 -16.12 19.12
CA ASP A 190 -5.44 -16.22 20.56
C ASP A 190 -4.23 -15.64 21.26
N VAL A 191 -3.02 -15.97 20.79
CA VAL A 191 -1.77 -15.39 21.28
C VAL A 191 -1.78 -13.87 21.13
N ALA A 192 -2.25 -13.34 20.00
CA ALA A 192 -2.33 -11.90 19.78
C ALA A 192 -3.26 -11.20 20.79
N LYS A 193 -4.36 -11.86 21.18
CA LYS A 193 -5.34 -11.31 22.13
C LYS A 193 -4.90 -11.45 23.60
N THR A 194 -4.21 -12.53 23.96
CA THR A 194 -3.84 -12.80 25.35
C THR A 194 -2.50 -12.19 25.75
N ASN A 195 -1.56 -12.06 24.80
CA ASN A 195 -0.26 -11.46 25.04
C ASN A 195 -0.27 -10.02 24.54
N GLY A 196 -0.52 -9.07 25.45
CA GLY A 196 -0.54 -7.65 25.13
C GLY A 196 0.70 -7.21 24.33
N GLY A 197 0.48 -6.44 23.26
CA GLY A 197 1.55 -5.94 22.39
C GLY A 197 1.97 -6.88 21.24
N MET A 198 1.25 -7.99 21.04
CA MET A 198 1.41 -8.87 19.88
C MET A 198 0.43 -8.51 18.77
N HIS A 199 0.92 -8.45 17.54
CA HIS A 199 0.14 -8.25 16.33
C HIS A 199 -0.04 -9.59 15.62
N LYS A 200 -1.28 -9.93 15.29
CA LYS A 200 -1.55 -11.04 14.40
C LYS A 200 -1.13 -10.66 12.98
N LEU A 201 -0.42 -11.54 12.30
CA LEU A 201 -0.15 -11.41 10.88
C LEU A 201 -0.91 -12.50 10.12
N ASP A 202 -1.69 -12.10 9.12
CA ASP A 202 -2.30 -13.04 8.17
C ASP A 202 -1.40 -13.08 6.93
N THR A 203 -0.61 -14.15 6.80
CA THR A 203 0.37 -14.26 5.72
C THR A 203 -0.28 -14.26 4.33
N ARG A 204 -1.56 -14.66 4.22
CA ARG A 204 -2.31 -14.65 2.95
C ARG A 204 -2.69 -13.23 2.51
N GLN A 205 -2.64 -12.29 3.44
CA GLN A 205 -2.78 -10.85 3.24
C GLN A 205 -1.41 -10.23 2.92
N THR A 206 -0.65 -10.85 2.03
CA THR A 206 0.67 -10.35 1.63
C THR A 206 0.78 -10.26 0.12
N PHE A 207 1.28 -9.12 -0.34
CA PHE A 207 1.58 -8.81 -1.73
C PHE A 207 3.04 -8.37 -1.82
N LEU A 208 3.79 -8.98 -2.73
CA LEU A 208 5.17 -8.58 -3.02
C LEU A 208 5.17 -7.68 -4.24
N ILE A 209 5.79 -6.52 -4.13
CA ILE A 209 5.76 -5.47 -5.15
C ILE A 209 7.18 -5.18 -5.61
N GLU A 210 7.38 -5.18 -6.92
CA GLU A 210 8.67 -4.83 -7.55
C GLU A 210 8.46 -3.79 -8.63
N ARG A 211 9.37 -2.82 -8.71
CA ARG A 211 9.53 -2.00 -9.92
C ARG A 211 10.49 -2.69 -10.88
N VAL A 212 10.05 -2.94 -12.10
CA VAL A 212 10.86 -3.49 -13.19
C VAL A 212 10.92 -2.52 -14.38
N GLY A 213 12.06 -2.51 -15.08
CA GLY A 213 12.33 -1.57 -16.18
C GLY A 213 13.05 -0.32 -15.69
#